data_AF-A0A9D4J9E4-F1
#
_entry.id   AF-A0A9D4J9E4-F1
#
_cell.length_a   1.000
_cell.length_b   1.000
_cell.length_c   1.000
_cell.angle_alpha   90.00
_cell.angle_beta   90.00
_cell.angle_gamma   90.00
#
_symmetry.space_group_name_H-M   'P 1'
#
loop_
_entity.id
_entity.type
_entity.pdbx_description
1 polymer ?
#
loop_
_entity_poly.entity_id
_entity_poly.type
_entity_poly.pdbx_seq_one_letter_code
_entity_poly.pdbx_strand_id
1 'polypeptide(L)'
;MSRSLSLQCVYNDLNEVCAPVQDTKRRQKRSTQTILATMYHISVSNNAVNFCSPSKVVVLDGNCQDFFQDAAGNTVMILKPRYCYIEGRCVGEGTPGDDSCTECKPSSSTFEWTNGKSEFIIC
;
A
#
# COMPACT_ATOMS: atom_id res chain seq x y z
N MET A 1 -15.34 39.56 23.22
CA MET A 1 -14.38 38.87 22.33
C MET A 1 -14.27 37.42 22.78
N SER A 2 -15.17 36.55 22.30
CA SER A 2 -15.10 35.11 22.62
C SER A 2 -14.07 34.45 21.72
N ARG A 3 -13.00 33.94 22.32
CA ARG A 3 -12.03 33.08 21.64
C ARG A 3 -12.73 31.77 21.30
N SER A 4 -12.98 31.54 20.02
CA SER A 4 -13.34 30.22 19.50
C SER A 4 -12.13 29.32 19.71
N LEU A 5 -12.15 28.52 20.78
CA LEU A 5 -11.26 27.38 20.94
C LEU A 5 -11.71 26.37 19.90
N SER A 6 -11.02 26.32 18.76
CA SER A 6 -11.11 25.18 17.85
C SER A 6 -10.78 23.93 18.68
N LEU A 7 -11.78 23.09 18.94
CA LEU A 7 -11.58 21.80 19.59
C LEU A 7 -10.58 21.03 18.73
N GLN A 8 -9.32 21.02 19.14
CA GLN A 8 -8.29 20.27 18.46
C GLN A 8 -8.56 18.82 18.83
N CYS A 9 -9.00 18.04 17.84
CA CYS A 9 -9.28 16.64 18.05
C CYS A 9 -7.95 15.90 18.27
N VAL A 10 -7.58 15.70 19.54
CA VAL A 10 -6.37 15.00 19.94
C VAL A 10 -6.75 13.57 20.27
N TYR A 11 -6.29 12.63 19.45
CA TYR A 11 -6.37 11.20 19.69
C TYR A 11 -5.02 10.60 19.34
N ASN A 12 -4.46 9.84 20.28
CA ASN A 12 -3.13 9.26 20.14
C ASN A 12 -3.18 7.88 19.50
N ASP A 13 -4.27 7.13 19.72
CA ASP A 13 -4.43 5.74 19.30
C ASP A 13 -5.80 5.51 18.64
N LEU A 14 -5.79 4.77 17.53
CA LEU A 14 -6.98 4.19 16.91
C LEU A 14 -7.00 2.71 17.24
N ASN A 15 -7.74 2.30 18.27
CA ASN A 15 -7.75 0.91 18.73
C ASN A 15 -8.47 -0.04 17.77
N GLU A 16 -9.54 0.41 17.10
CA GLU A 16 -10.29 -0.41 16.15
C GLU A 16 -11.08 0.48 15.19
N VAL A 17 -11.00 0.20 13.88
CA VAL A 17 -11.74 0.91 12.84
C VAL A 17 -12.61 -0.09 12.08
N CYS A 18 -13.87 -0.21 12.49
CA CYS A 18 -14.87 -1.00 11.77
C CYS A 18 -15.59 -0.10 10.75
N ALA A 19 -15.08 -0.04 9.53
CA ALA A 19 -15.80 0.58 8.42
C ALA A 19 -16.22 -0.51 7.43
N PRO A 20 -17.45 -0.46 6.88
CA PRO A 20 -17.76 -1.26 5.70
C PRO A 20 -16.79 -0.79 4.62
N VAL A 21 -15.87 -1.67 4.22
CA VAL A 21 -15.03 -1.42 3.04
C VAL A 21 -16.01 -1.30 1.89
N GLN A 22 -16.27 -0.07 1.47
CA GLN A 22 -17.02 0.20 0.27
C GLN A 22 -16.16 -0.37 -0.84
N ASP A 23 -16.50 -1.59 -1.25
CA ASP A 23 -15.94 -2.30 -2.38
C ASP A 23 -16.42 -1.57 -3.63
N THR A 24 -15.98 -0.32 -3.77
CA THR A 24 -16.12 0.42 -4.99
C THR A 24 -15.28 -0.38 -5.96
N LYS A 25 -15.96 -1.17 -6.78
CA LYS A 25 -15.47 -1.61 -8.09
C LYS A 25 -15.20 -0.34 -8.91
N ARG A 26 -14.26 0.49 -8.47
CA ARG A 26 -13.63 1.51 -9.27
C ARG A 26 -12.99 0.69 -10.36
N ARG A 27 -13.63 0.71 -11.52
CA ARG A 27 -13.07 0.31 -12.80
C ARG A 27 -11.71 0.99 -12.85
N GLN A 28 -10.66 0.29 -12.43
CA GLN A 28 -9.31 0.81 -12.45
C GLN A 28 -9.01 0.96 -13.94
N LYS A 29 -9.19 2.18 -14.44
CA LYS A 29 -8.72 2.59 -15.75
C LYS A 29 -7.24 2.26 -15.70
N ARG A 30 -6.80 1.28 -16.51
CA ARG A 30 -5.45 0.70 -16.56
C ARG A 30 -4.43 1.83 -16.36
N SER A 31 -4.05 2.05 -15.11
CA SER A 31 -3.08 3.06 -14.75
C SER A 31 -1.77 2.32 -14.85
N THR A 32 -0.87 2.79 -15.70
CA THR A 32 0.51 2.30 -15.77
C THR A 32 1.31 2.62 -14.50
N GLN A 33 0.66 3.21 -13.50
CA GLN A 33 1.24 3.58 -12.23
C GLN A 33 1.01 2.45 -11.22
N THR A 34 2.10 1.77 -10.85
CA THR A 34 2.07 0.71 -9.84
C THR A 34 1.66 1.29 -8.49
N ILE A 35 0.52 0.84 -7.95
CA ILE A 35 0.01 1.27 -6.65
C ILE A 35 0.67 0.41 -5.57
N LEU A 36 1.77 0.93 -4.99
CA LEU A 36 2.56 0.27 -3.94
C LEU A 36 1.96 0.37 -2.54
N ALA A 37 0.96 1.22 -2.31
CA ALA A 37 0.32 1.33 -1.02
C ALA A 37 -1.10 1.89 -1.20
N THR A 38 -1.97 1.56 -0.25
CA THR A 38 -3.32 2.13 -0.23
C THR A 38 -3.39 3.22 0.83
N MET A 39 -3.77 4.43 0.40
CA MET A 39 -3.94 5.57 1.29
C MET A 39 -5.43 5.80 1.58
N TYR A 40 -5.74 5.99 2.86
CA TYR A 40 -7.04 6.34 3.37
C TYR A 40 -7.01 7.72 4.02
N HIS A 41 -8.11 8.45 3.87
CA HIS A 41 -8.39 9.65 4.65
C HIS A 41 -9.41 9.27 5.72
N ILE A 42 -9.00 9.34 6.98
CA ILE A 42 -9.82 8.94 8.12
C ILE A 42 -10.17 10.17 8.94
N SER A 43 -11.47 10.41 9.11
CA SER A 43 -12.00 11.42 10.02
C SER A 43 -12.75 10.73 11.15
N VAL A 44 -12.55 11.23 12.37
CA VAL A 44 -13.19 10.71 13.59
C VAL A 44 -14.30 11.66 14.01
N SER A 45 -15.40 11.11 14.53
CA SER A 45 -16.52 11.86 15.11
C SER A 45 -17.02 11.16 16.37
N ASN A 46 -17.41 11.93 17.38
CA ASN A 46 -18.04 11.43 18.60
C ASN A 46 -19.57 11.49 18.56
N ASN A 47 -20.17 12.02 17.49
CA ASN A 47 -21.61 12.21 17.38
C ASN A 47 -22.18 11.89 15.98
N ALA A 48 -21.34 11.32 15.10
CA ALA A 48 -21.65 11.00 13.70
C ALA A 48 -22.10 12.20 12.83
N VAL A 49 -21.95 13.45 13.31
CA VAL A 49 -22.37 14.67 12.60
C VAL A 49 -21.18 15.61 12.40
N ASN A 50 -20.40 15.83 13.45
CA ASN A 50 -19.23 16.70 13.43
C ASN A 50 -17.98 15.82 13.34
N PHE A 51 -17.34 15.86 12.18
CA PHE A 51 -16.10 15.14 11.93
C PHE A 51 -14.91 16.06 12.09
N CYS A 52 -13.85 15.52 12.65
CA CYS A 52 -12.56 16.20 12.70
C CYS A 52 -11.89 16.22 11.32
N SER A 53 -10.87 17.08 11.18
CA SER A 53 -10.04 17.12 9.98
C SER A 53 -9.47 15.73 9.68
N PRO A 54 -9.47 15.29 8.41
CA PRO A 54 -9.05 13.94 8.04
C PRO A 54 -7.54 13.75 8.23
N SER A 55 -7.18 12.68 8.92
CA SER A 55 -5.81 12.16 8.99
C SER A 55 -5.53 11.24 7.81
N LYS A 56 -4.30 11.28 7.29
CA LYS A 56 -3.85 10.34 6.25
C LYS A 56 -3.32 9.08 6.93
N VAL A 57 -3.86 7.93 6.53
CA VAL A 57 -3.37 6.60 6.94
C VAL A 57 -2.92 5.85 5.70
N VAL A 58 -1.76 5.21 5.76
CA VAL A 58 -1.26 4.39 4.66
C VAL A 58 -1.17 2.94 5.13
N VAL A 59 -1.73 2.04 4.32
CA VAL A 59 -1.71 0.60 4.53
C VAL A 59 -0.78 -0.03 3.52
N LEU A 60 0.12 -0.88 4.02
CA LEU A 60 1.16 -1.58 3.26
C LEU A 60 1.32 -3.01 3.81
N ASP A 61 1.90 -3.91 3.00
CA ASP A 61 2.33 -5.24 3.43
C ASP A 61 3.76 -5.17 3.99
N GLY A 62 3.87 -5.23 5.32
CA GLY A 62 5.15 -5.08 6.02
C GLY A 62 6.19 -6.17 5.71
N ASN A 63 5.82 -7.28 5.06
CA ASN A 63 6.79 -8.31 4.70
C ASN A 63 7.74 -7.84 3.58
N CYS A 64 7.22 -7.04 2.66
CA CYS A 64 7.86 -6.73 1.39
C CYS A 64 7.86 -5.25 1.05
N GLN A 65 7.07 -4.42 1.72
CA GLN A 65 7.00 -2.98 1.53
C GLN A 65 7.57 -2.29 2.75
N ASP A 66 8.09 -1.09 2.52
CA ASP A 66 8.63 -0.21 3.55
C ASP A 66 8.39 1.25 3.15
N PHE A 67 8.66 2.18 4.06
CA PHE A 67 8.55 3.60 3.79
C PHE A 67 9.68 4.40 4.44
N PHE A 68 10.00 5.53 3.82
CA PHE A 68 10.90 6.53 4.41
C PHE A 68 10.37 7.93 4.12
N GLN A 69 10.89 8.94 4.81
CA GLN A 69 10.63 10.34 4.47
C GLN A 69 11.78 10.89 3.63
N ASP A 70 11.46 11.49 2.48
CA ASP A 70 12.45 12.19 1.68
C ASP A 70 12.91 13.50 2.36
N ALA A 71 13.89 14.18 1.76
CA ALA A 71 14.42 15.43 2.29
C ALA A 71 13.40 16.58 2.33
N ALA A 72 12.28 16.47 1.59
CA ALA A 72 11.18 17.43 1.58
C ALA A 72 10.07 17.04 2.58
N GLY A 73 10.22 15.93 3.31
CA GLY A 73 9.24 15.42 4.26
C GLY A 73 8.10 14.62 3.63
N ASN A 74 8.19 14.27 2.34
CA ASN A 74 7.21 13.41 1.71
C ASN A 74 7.48 11.95 2.08
N THR A 75 6.41 11.21 2.38
CA THR A 75 6.49 9.77 2.58
C THR A 75 6.66 9.06 1.23
N VAL A 76 7.78 8.38 1.06
CA VAL A 76 8.10 7.55 -0.10
C VAL A 76 7.93 6.09 0.28
N MET A 77 7.16 5.36 -0.53
CA MET A 77 6.90 3.93 -0.36
C MET A 77 7.86 3.15 -1.25
N ILE A 78 8.45 2.09 -0.72
CA ILE A 78 9.43 1.25 -1.43
C ILE A 78 9.14 -0.23 -1.23
N LEU A 79 9.69 -1.04 -2.14
CA LEU A 79 9.78 -2.48 -1.98
C LEU A 79 11.11 -2.84 -1.31
N LYS A 80 11.03 -3.76 -0.34
CA LYS A 80 12.16 -4.40 0.29
C LYS A 80 12.93 -5.23 -0.74
N PRO A 81 14.26 -5.38 -0.58
CA PRO A 81 15.04 -6.23 -1.45
C PRO A 81 14.53 -7.67 -1.39
N ARG A 82 14.70 -8.41 -2.50
CA ARG A 82 14.26 -9.82 -2.63
C ARG A 82 12.75 -10.04 -2.63
N TYR A 83 11.96 -9.00 -2.88
CA TYR A 83 10.52 -9.09 -3.08
C TYR A 83 10.09 -8.47 -4.41
N CYS A 84 9.02 -9.02 -4.99
CA CYS A 84 8.28 -8.41 -6.08
C CYS A 84 6.87 -8.04 -5.60
N TYR A 85 6.29 -7.03 -6.23
CA TYR A 85 4.89 -6.65 -6.10
C TYR A 85 4.18 -6.83 -7.44
N ILE A 86 3.63 -8.01 -7.64
CA ILE A 86 3.07 -8.45 -8.91
C ILE A 86 1.56 -8.62 -8.70
N GLU A 87 0.75 -8.02 -9.58
CA GLU A 87 -0.72 -8.13 -9.54
C GLU A 87 -1.36 -7.77 -8.19
N GLY A 88 -0.78 -6.81 -7.48
CA GLY A 88 -1.26 -6.35 -6.17
C GLY A 88 -0.91 -7.30 -5.02
N ARG A 89 -0.03 -8.27 -5.23
CA ARG A 89 0.45 -9.21 -4.22
C ARG A 89 1.95 -9.05 -4.01
N CYS A 90 2.36 -9.20 -2.76
CA CYS A 90 3.76 -9.35 -2.45
C CYS A 90 4.20 -10.80 -2.50
N VAL A 91 5.28 -11.03 -3.23
CA VAL A 91 5.87 -12.35 -3.43
C VAL A 91 7.37 -12.28 -3.20
N GLY A 92 7.93 -13.33 -2.59
CA GLY A 92 9.36 -13.44 -2.40
C GLY A 92 10.08 -13.81 -3.69
N GLU A 93 11.34 -13.43 -3.80
CA GLU A 93 12.24 -13.88 -4.87
C GLU A 93 12.20 -15.40 -5.06
N GLY A 94 12.11 -15.87 -6.30
CA GLY A 94 11.99 -17.28 -6.66
C GLY A 94 10.58 -17.86 -6.51
N THR A 95 9.60 -17.08 -6.06
CA THR A 95 8.20 -17.53 -6.07
C THR A 95 7.76 -17.75 -7.52
N PRO A 96 7.24 -18.94 -7.88
CA PRO A 96 6.74 -19.20 -9.23
C PRO A 96 5.45 -18.42 -9.51
N GLY A 97 5.32 -17.93 -10.74
CA GLY A 97 4.07 -17.36 -11.24
C GLY A 97 3.07 -18.43 -11.64
N ASP A 98 1.92 -17.99 -12.15
CA ASP A 98 0.87 -18.90 -12.66
C ASP A 98 1.38 -19.74 -13.84
N ASP A 99 2.24 -19.15 -14.67
CA ASP A 99 3.04 -19.90 -15.64
C ASP A 99 4.27 -20.47 -14.94
N SER A 100 4.42 -21.80 -14.96
CA SER A 100 5.54 -22.54 -14.33
C SER A 100 6.92 -22.14 -14.82
N CYS A 101 7.00 -21.36 -15.91
CA CYS A 101 8.21 -20.83 -16.48
C CYS A 101 8.54 -19.40 -16.04
N THR A 102 7.75 -18.85 -15.13
CA THR A 102 7.93 -17.50 -14.62
C THR A 102 8.15 -17.50 -13.12
N GLU A 103 8.95 -16.56 -12.66
CA GLU A 103 9.27 -16.39 -11.25
C GLU A 103 9.39 -14.90 -10.89
N CYS A 104 9.26 -14.61 -9.60
CA CYS A 104 9.66 -13.32 -9.06
C CYS A 104 11.18 -13.20 -9.08
N LYS A 105 11.71 -12.29 -9.91
CA LYS A 105 13.14 -11.99 -10.00
C LYS A 105 13.37 -10.49 -9.82
N PRO A 106 13.47 -10.00 -8.57
CA PRO A 106 13.57 -8.57 -8.25
C PRO A 106 14.77 -7.85 -8.91
N SER A 107 15.83 -8.59 -9.24
CA SER A 107 16.99 -8.08 -9.98
C SER A 107 16.70 -7.79 -11.45
N SER A 108 15.64 -8.35 -12.02
CA SER A 108 15.19 -8.16 -13.40
C SER A 108 13.92 -7.30 -13.46
N SER A 109 12.91 -7.65 -12.68
CA SER A 109 11.68 -6.88 -12.53
C SER A 109 11.08 -7.09 -11.15
N THR A 110 10.66 -6.00 -10.50
CA THR A 110 9.94 -6.03 -9.22
C THR A 110 8.43 -5.99 -9.41
N PHE A 111 7.93 -5.77 -10.63
CA PHE A 111 6.50 -5.54 -10.89
C PHE A 111 5.90 -6.50 -11.91
N GLU A 112 6.73 -7.28 -12.59
CA GLU A 112 6.31 -8.25 -13.59
C GLU A 112 6.98 -9.59 -13.33
N TRP A 113 6.28 -10.67 -13.66
CA TRP A 113 6.83 -12.01 -13.70
C TRP A 113 8.00 -12.07 -14.68
N THR A 114 9.10 -12.70 -14.28
CA THR A 114 10.28 -12.85 -15.13
C THR A 114 10.40 -14.30 -15.58
N ASN A 115 10.73 -14.54 -16.85
CA ASN A 115 10.99 -15.90 -17.33
C ASN A 115 12.17 -16.51 -16.58
N GLY A 116 11.89 -17.55 -15.78
CA GLY A 116 12.85 -18.35 -15.07
C GLY A 116 13.58 -19.24 -16.05
N LYS A 117 14.69 -18.76 -16.63
CA LYS A 117 15.67 -19.65 -17.28
C LYS A 117 16.40 -20.42 -16.20
N SER A 118 15.77 -21.44 -15.62
CA SER A 118 16.56 -22.44 -14.90
C SER A 118 17.25 -23.30 -15.96
N GLU A 119 18.57 -23.44 -15.89
CA GLU A 119 19.38 -24.23 -16.84
C GLU A 119 19.02 -25.73 -16.86
N PHE A 120 18.04 -26.19 -16.06
CA PHE A 120 17.68 -27.59 -15.90
C PHE A 120 16.18 -27.90 -16.05
N ILE A 121 15.33 -26.91 -16.30
CA ILE A 121 13.90 -27.12 -16.61
C ILE A 121 13.64 -26.55 -17.99
N ILE A 122 13.16 -27.38 -18.91
CA ILE A 122 12.78 -26.94 -20.26
C ILE A 122 11.54 -26.05 -20.12
N CYS A 123 11.81 -24.76 -20.20
CA CYS A 123 10.96 -23.68 -20.67
C CYS A 123 11.63 -23.15 -21.95
#